data_AF-A0A918VSQ1-F1
#
_entry.id   AF-A0A918VSQ1-F1
#
_cell.length_a   1.000
_cell.length_b   1.000
_cell.length_c   1.000
_cell.angle_alpha   90.00
_cell.angle_beta   90.00
_cell.angle_gamma   90.00
#
_symmetry.space_group_name_H-M   'P 1'
#
loop_
_entity.id
_entity.type
_entity.pdbx_description
1 polymer ?
#
loop_
_entity_poly.entity_id
_entity_poly.type
_entity_poly.pdbx_seq_one_letter_code
_entity_poly.pdbx_strand_id
1 'polypeptide(L)'
;MDFHLDRKLKYISEPQHKGLYSWGIAEVDEAGEQVGPDMIPWGWSLNFTATRISLGNSLRISPVNLRDKAGESTVTDSRSIHAVLKPGFKRDEKVFGATSYFMFGTDRPVEEFALEIAPFEGEISKEECSAWGTVSYTSEIDFRYQKHPDYLSFYLLMKPETFVRYAALIAQRAVSEAVLRVGSVEGFYSEWSPGISTTKVKILTHGKEQEVQVPEGADNVPLRLGKVAEAQFSMNCHMDLETEGDFP
;
A
#
# COMPACT_ATOMS: atom_id res chain seq x y z
N MET A 1 4.25 -9.57 20.19
CA MET A 1 4.70 -9.54 18.79
C MET A 1 6.04 -8.85 18.81
N ASP A 2 7.05 -9.48 18.24
CA ASP A 2 8.41 -8.96 18.24
C ASP A 2 8.72 -8.46 16.85
N PHE A 3 8.74 -7.13 16.68
CA PHE A 3 9.03 -6.48 15.40
C PHE A 3 10.53 -6.47 15.12
N HIS A 4 10.91 -6.74 13.87
CA HIS A 4 12.30 -6.82 13.45
C HIS A 4 12.74 -5.48 12.85
N LEU A 5 13.33 -4.60 13.68
CA LEU A 5 13.88 -3.32 13.26
C LEU A 5 15.40 -3.31 13.49
N ASP A 6 16.12 -2.75 12.52
CA ASP A 6 17.58 -2.67 12.51
C ASP A 6 18.08 -1.27 12.93
N ARG A 7 17.19 -0.25 12.87
CA ARG A 7 17.54 1.16 13.09
C ARG A 7 16.46 1.93 13.82
N LYS A 8 16.86 3.02 14.48
CA LYS A 8 15.96 3.99 15.10
C LYS A 8 15.65 5.12 14.13
N LEU A 9 14.58 5.87 14.39
CA LEU A 9 14.14 6.97 13.52
C LEU A 9 14.23 8.31 14.26
N LYS A 10 14.71 9.33 13.55
CA LYS A 10 14.88 10.69 14.07
C LYS A 10 14.16 11.69 13.18
N TYR A 11 13.42 12.61 13.79
CA TYR A 11 12.83 13.75 13.09
C TYR A 11 13.91 14.78 12.72
N ILE A 12 13.81 15.34 11.51
CA ILE A 12 14.70 16.37 11.01
C ILE A 12 13.88 17.65 10.76
N SER A 13 14.17 18.71 11.52
CA SER A 13 13.54 20.03 11.36
C SER A 13 14.17 20.89 10.27
N GLU A 14 15.40 20.57 9.85
CA GLU A 14 16.13 21.31 8.84
C GLU A 14 16.74 20.33 7.83
N PRO A 15 15.93 19.78 6.91
CA PRO A 15 16.44 18.84 5.92
C PRO A 15 17.40 19.52 4.95
N GLN A 16 18.25 18.73 4.28
CA GLN A 16 19.26 19.21 3.33
C GLN A 16 18.71 20.22 2.30
N HIS A 17 17.43 20.11 1.93
CA HIS A 17 16.73 20.98 0.99
C HIS A 17 15.63 21.82 1.65
N LYS A 18 15.93 22.51 2.76
CA LYS A 18 14.99 23.34 3.55
C LYS A 18 14.14 24.34 2.74
N GLY A 19 14.68 24.83 1.61
CA GLY A 19 13.94 25.72 0.71
C GLY A 19 12.77 25.06 -0.03
N LEU A 20 12.73 23.73 -0.08
CA LEU A 20 11.69 22.94 -0.73
C LEU A 20 10.84 22.13 0.26
N TYR A 21 11.43 21.72 1.39
CA TYR A 21 10.77 20.90 2.40
C TYR A 21 11.09 21.39 3.81
N SER A 22 10.07 21.47 4.66
CA SER A 22 10.22 22.00 6.02
C SER A 22 10.69 20.95 7.04
N TRP A 23 10.60 19.66 6.73
CA TRP A 23 11.02 18.58 7.62
C TRP A 23 11.25 17.26 6.89
N GLY A 24 11.84 16.28 7.57
CA GLY A 24 12.04 14.92 7.09
C GLY A 24 12.30 13.92 8.23
N ILE A 25 12.62 12.68 7.86
CA ILE A 25 12.96 11.58 8.77
C ILE A 25 14.31 11.01 8.36
N ALA A 26 15.20 10.78 9.34
CA ALA A 26 16.43 10.01 9.16
C ALA A 26 16.34 8.67 9.89
N GLU A 27 16.97 7.65 9.32
CA GLU A 27 17.33 6.45 10.06
C GLU A 27 18.67 6.69 10.76
N VAL A 28 18.79 6.23 12.01
CA VAL A 28 20.04 6.31 12.77
C VAL A 28 20.43 4.92 13.29
N ASP A 29 21.72 4.66 13.35
CA ASP A 29 22.28 3.42 13.89
C ASP A 29 22.27 3.39 15.43
N GLU A 30 22.89 2.36 16.02
CA GLU A 30 22.99 2.22 17.47
C GLU A 30 23.82 3.32 18.14
N ALA A 31 24.80 3.88 17.43
CA ALA A 31 25.62 5.00 17.90
C ALA A 31 24.87 6.36 17.79
N GLY A 32 23.72 6.37 17.10
CA GLY A 32 22.94 7.58 16.84
C GLY A 32 23.42 8.35 15.61
N GLU A 33 24.30 7.76 14.80
CA GLU A 33 24.75 8.34 13.54
C GLU A 33 23.72 8.10 12.44
N GLN A 34 23.53 9.10 11.58
CA GLN A 34 22.57 9.00 10.48
C GLN A 34 23.04 8.01 9.42
N VAL A 35 22.13 7.14 9.01
CA VAL A 35 22.34 6.16 7.94
C VAL A 35 21.44 6.51 6.76
N GLY A 36 22.07 6.93 5.66
CA GLY A 36 21.36 7.31 4.44
C GLY A 36 20.85 8.76 4.43
N PRO A 37 20.12 9.15 3.37
CA PRO A 37 19.65 10.51 3.17
C PRO A 37 18.43 10.85 4.01
N ASP A 38 18.13 12.14 4.08
CA ASP A 38 16.88 12.64 4.65
C ASP A 38 15.69 12.16 3.82
N MET A 39 14.73 11.51 4.46
CA MET A 39 13.51 11.02 3.82
C MET A 39 12.38 12.04 4.00
N ILE A 40 11.87 12.57 2.89
CA ILE A 40 10.80 13.56 2.85
C ILE A 40 9.50 12.94 2.35
N PRO A 41 8.32 13.46 2.75
CA PRO A 41 7.04 12.95 2.27
C PRO A 41 6.97 12.91 0.74
N TRP A 42 6.61 11.75 0.19
CA TRP A 42 6.53 11.54 -1.26
C TRP A 42 5.13 11.89 -1.79
N GLY A 43 5.04 13.00 -2.52
CA GLY A 43 3.77 13.50 -3.07
C GLY A 43 3.38 12.93 -4.44
N TRP A 44 4.33 12.38 -5.20
CA TRP A 44 4.09 11.96 -6.59
C TRP A 44 3.47 10.57 -6.67
N SER A 45 2.97 10.24 -7.86
CA SER A 45 2.28 8.98 -8.07
C SER A 45 3.22 7.80 -8.32
N LEU A 46 2.81 6.65 -7.80
CA LEU A 46 3.47 5.37 -7.92
C LEU A 46 2.49 4.37 -8.52
N ASN A 47 3.02 3.43 -9.30
CA ASN A 47 2.23 2.44 -9.99
C ASN A 47 2.53 1.06 -9.45
N PHE A 48 1.51 0.20 -9.44
CA PHE A 48 1.58 -1.17 -9.03
C PHE A 48 0.79 -2.01 -10.03
N THR A 49 1.43 -3.00 -10.64
CA THR A 49 0.80 -3.91 -11.59
C THR A 49 0.38 -5.19 -10.89
N ALA A 50 -0.87 -5.63 -11.08
CA ALA A 50 -1.34 -6.89 -10.56
C ALA A 50 -0.69 -8.07 -11.29
N THR A 51 -0.17 -9.01 -10.53
CA THR A 51 0.37 -10.30 -11.01
C THR A 51 -0.61 -11.44 -10.87
N ARG A 52 -1.55 -11.32 -9.92
CA ARG A 52 -2.65 -12.25 -9.70
C ARG A 52 -3.86 -11.45 -9.26
N ILE A 53 -5.04 -11.84 -9.74
CA ILE A 53 -6.33 -11.28 -9.32
C ILE A 53 -7.27 -12.45 -9.04
N SER A 54 -8.01 -12.37 -7.94
CA SER A 54 -9.01 -13.35 -7.54
C SER A 54 -10.26 -12.67 -7.03
N LEU A 55 -11.42 -13.24 -7.38
CA LEU A 55 -12.71 -12.84 -6.82
C LEU A 55 -12.99 -13.68 -5.58
N GLY A 56 -13.20 -13.02 -4.45
CA GLY A 56 -13.59 -13.61 -3.17
C GLY A 56 -15.07 -13.38 -2.91
N ASN A 57 -15.76 -14.41 -2.44
CA ASN A 57 -17.10 -14.32 -1.88
C ASN A 57 -17.06 -14.92 -0.47
N SER A 58 -17.67 -14.25 0.50
CA SER A 58 -17.71 -14.68 1.89
C SER A 58 -19.11 -14.52 2.44
N LEU A 59 -19.65 -15.61 3.00
CA LEU A 59 -20.90 -15.60 3.74
C LEU A 59 -20.59 -15.71 5.23
N ARG A 60 -20.87 -14.64 5.98
CA ARG A 60 -20.73 -14.65 7.44
C ARG A 60 -22.10 -14.75 8.08
N ILE A 61 -22.30 -15.81 8.86
CA ILE A 61 -23.48 -15.98 9.72
C ILE A 61 -23.02 -15.67 11.15
N SER A 62 -23.46 -14.55 11.69
CA SER A 62 -23.14 -14.19 13.08
C SER A 62 -24.31 -14.55 13.97
N PRO A 63 -24.15 -15.47 14.95
CA PRO A 63 -25.19 -15.69 15.93
C PRO A 63 -25.32 -14.42 16.78
N VAL A 64 -26.56 -13.99 17.02
CA VAL A 64 -26.82 -13.05 18.11
C VAL A 64 -26.35 -13.73 19.39
N ASN A 65 -25.61 -12.99 20.24
CA ASN A 65 -25.01 -13.42 21.49
C ASN A 65 -25.61 -14.74 22.03
N LEU A 66 -24.77 -15.75 22.31
CA LEU A 66 -25.19 -17.05 22.89
C LEU A 66 -26.02 -16.95 24.20
N ARG A 67 -26.20 -15.75 24.76
CA ARG A 67 -26.99 -15.43 25.94
C ARG A 67 -28.41 -14.90 25.65
N ASP A 68 -28.69 -14.41 24.44
CA ASP A 68 -29.99 -13.84 24.07
C ASP A 68 -30.79 -14.85 23.22
N LYS A 69 -31.77 -15.52 23.83
CA LYS A 69 -32.57 -16.60 23.22
C LYS A 69 -33.60 -16.13 22.17
N ALA A 70 -33.56 -14.88 21.73
CA ALA A 70 -34.60 -14.29 20.88
C ALA A 70 -34.08 -13.32 19.80
N GLY A 71 -32.87 -13.55 19.28
CA GLY A 71 -32.32 -12.76 18.17
C GLY A 71 -32.37 -13.50 16.83
N GLU A 72 -32.84 -12.85 15.77
CA GLU A 72 -32.68 -13.33 14.40
C GLU A 72 -31.19 -13.32 14.02
N SER A 73 -30.69 -14.40 13.40
CA SER A 73 -29.30 -14.46 12.94
C SER A 73 -29.04 -13.42 11.85
N THR A 74 -27.95 -12.68 11.95
CA THR A 74 -27.53 -11.79 10.87
C THR A 74 -26.67 -12.56 9.87
N VAL A 75 -27.10 -12.54 8.62
CA VAL A 75 -26.38 -13.10 7.48
C VAL A 75 -25.80 -11.95 6.69
N THR A 76 -24.48 -11.87 6.59
CA THR A 76 -23.76 -10.88 5.80
C THR A 76 -23.08 -11.59 4.63
N ASP A 77 -23.47 -11.25 3.41
CA ASP A 77 -22.80 -11.67 2.19
C ASP A 77 -21.85 -10.55 1.74
N SER A 78 -20.56 -10.85 1.66
CA SER A 78 -19.55 -9.90 1.22
C SER A 78 -18.79 -10.42 0.01
N ARG A 79 -18.51 -9.53 -0.93
CA ARG A 79 -17.73 -9.80 -2.14
C ARG A 79 -16.55 -8.86 -2.20
N SER A 80 -15.40 -9.41 -2.57
CA SER A 80 -14.15 -8.65 -2.66
C SER A 80 -13.35 -9.09 -3.89
N ILE A 81 -12.56 -8.18 -4.45
CA ILE A 81 -11.52 -8.53 -5.41
C ILE A 81 -10.19 -8.39 -4.68
N HIS A 82 -9.39 -9.44 -4.71
CA HIS A 82 -8.03 -9.43 -4.16
C HIS A 82 -7.03 -9.48 -5.31
N ALA A 83 -6.01 -8.64 -5.26
CA ALA A 83 -4.90 -8.64 -6.19
C ALA A 83 -3.55 -8.71 -5.48
N VAL A 84 -2.63 -9.51 -6.01
CA VAL A 84 -1.22 -9.49 -5.62
C VAL A 84 -0.51 -8.55 -6.58
N LEU A 85 0.16 -7.54 -6.04
CA LEU A 85 0.76 -6.46 -6.80
C LEU A 85 2.29 -6.61 -6.90
N LYS A 86 2.86 -5.99 -7.94
CA LYS A 86 4.29 -5.69 -8.04
C LYS A 86 4.46 -4.22 -8.36
N PRO A 87 5.47 -3.53 -7.79
CA PRO A 87 5.68 -2.14 -8.12
C PRO A 87 6.10 -1.89 -9.57
N GLY A 88 5.73 -0.73 -10.08
CA GLY A 88 6.00 -0.28 -11.44
C GLY A 88 4.97 -0.74 -12.47
N PHE A 89 5.19 -0.31 -13.71
CA PHE A 89 4.54 -0.85 -14.89
C PHE A 89 5.40 -1.96 -15.49
N LYS A 90 4.78 -2.98 -16.10
CA LYS A 90 5.50 -3.98 -16.91
C LYS A 90 6.37 -3.36 -18.02
N ARG A 91 5.97 -2.20 -18.56
CA ARG A 91 6.72 -1.49 -19.62
C ARG A 91 7.91 -0.69 -19.07
N ASP A 92 7.82 -0.21 -17.83
CA ASP A 92 8.79 0.74 -17.25
C ASP A 92 10.01 0.04 -16.61
N GLU A 93 9.93 -1.27 -16.33
CA GLU A 93 11.05 -2.05 -15.76
C GLU A 93 12.37 -1.88 -16.55
N LYS A 94 12.29 -1.62 -17.86
CA LYS A 94 13.47 -1.46 -18.72
C LYS A 94 14.05 -0.05 -18.79
N VAL A 95 13.31 0.98 -18.38
CA VAL A 95 13.65 2.38 -18.69
C VAL A 95 14.11 3.17 -17.47
N PHE A 96 13.41 3.05 -16.34
CA PHE A 96 13.67 3.89 -15.15
C PHE A 96 14.17 3.11 -13.94
N GLY A 97 14.23 1.77 -14.05
CA GLY A 97 14.42 0.87 -12.92
C GLY A 97 13.14 0.75 -12.08
N ALA A 98 12.93 -0.41 -11.47
CA ALA A 98 11.79 -0.62 -10.60
C ALA A 98 11.99 0.13 -9.26
N THR A 99 11.00 0.93 -8.85
CA THR A 99 10.99 1.53 -7.51
C THR A 99 10.98 0.41 -6.47
N SER A 100 11.95 0.45 -5.56
CA SER A 100 12.06 -0.48 -4.43
C SER A 100 11.47 0.14 -3.17
N TYR A 101 10.80 -0.66 -2.37
CA TYR A 101 10.09 -0.20 -1.17
C TYR A 101 10.68 -0.88 0.05
N PHE A 102 10.83 -0.12 1.13
CA PHE A 102 11.45 -0.58 2.36
C PHE A 102 10.65 -0.05 3.54
N MET A 103 10.52 -0.84 4.60
CA MET A 103 10.00 -0.32 5.86
C MET A 103 11.08 0.56 6.50
N PHE A 104 10.70 1.71 7.07
CA PHE A 104 11.60 2.47 7.94
C PHE A 104 12.17 1.58 9.06
N GLY A 105 13.43 1.81 9.39
CA GLY A 105 14.18 1.03 10.35
C GLY A 105 14.81 -0.23 9.76
N THR A 106 14.73 -0.46 8.44
CA THR A 106 15.15 -1.72 7.80
C THR A 106 15.68 -1.48 6.39
N ASP A 107 16.60 -2.32 5.90
CA ASP A 107 17.01 -2.34 4.48
C ASP A 107 16.41 -3.50 3.69
N ARG A 108 15.43 -4.19 4.28
CA ARG A 108 14.77 -5.32 3.62
C ARG A 108 13.73 -4.81 2.63
N PRO A 109 13.75 -5.27 1.37
CA PRO A 109 12.73 -4.90 0.42
C PRO A 109 11.39 -5.51 0.86
N VAL A 110 10.32 -4.74 0.72
CA VAL A 110 8.96 -5.26 0.82
C VAL A 110 8.70 -6.11 -0.41
N GLU A 111 8.40 -7.39 -0.22
CA GLU A 111 8.14 -8.34 -1.31
C GLU A 111 6.64 -8.56 -1.53
N GLU A 112 5.82 -8.35 -0.49
CA GLU A 112 4.40 -8.62 -0.52
C GLU A 112 3.58 -7.33 -0.60
N PHE A 113 2.98 -7.13 -1.76
CA PHE A 113 2.03 -6.04 -2.02
C PHE A 113 0.67 -6.63 -2.37
N ALA A 114 -0.37 -6.11 -1.74
CA ALA A 114 -1.74 -6.52 -1.98
C ALA A 114 -2.65 -5.33 -2.28
N LEU A 115 -3.74 -5.62 -2.97
CA LEU A 115 -4.88 -4.73 -3.09
C LEU A 115 -6.14 -5.54 -2.79
N GLU A 116 -6.95 -5.01 -1.88
CA GLU A 116 -8.29 -5.47 -1.62
C GLU A 116 -9.28 -4.41 -2.09
N ILE A 117 -10.23 -4.83 -2.92
CA ILE A 117 -11.28 -3.98 -3.45
C ILE A 117 -12.61 -4.50 -2.94
N ALA A 118 -13.39 -3.63 -2.33
CA ALA A 118 -14.73 -3.93 -1.88
C ALA A 118 -15.73 -2.87 -2.39
N PRO A 119 -16.98 -3.25 -2.66
CA PRO A 119 -18.04 -2.27 -2.77
C PRO A 119 -18.26 -1.62 -1.39
N PHE A 120 -18.56 -0.32 -1.35
CA PHE A 120 -19.00 0.26 -0.07
C PHE A 120 -20.39 -0.28 0.33
N GLU A 121 -20.60 -0.45 1.63
CA GLU A 121 -21.87 -0.83 2.24
C GLU A 121 -22.39 0.33 3.09
N GLY A 122 -23.67 0.72 2.94
CA GLY A 122 -24.30 1.78 3.73
C GLY A 122 -24.19 3.20 3.15
N GLU A 123 -24.25 4.23 4.01
CA GLU A 123 -24.30 5.66 3.62
C GLU A 123 -22.95 6.27 3.20
N ILE A 124 -21.87 5.47 3.23
CA ILE A 124 -20.55 5.92 2.74
C ILE A 124 -20.66 6.11 1.23
N SER A 125 -20.87 7.36 0.80
CA SER A 125 -21.13 7.73 -0.59
C SER A 125 -19.87 8.05 -1.39
N LYS A 126 -18.67 7.80 -0.84
CA LYS A 126 -17.41 8.20 -1.46
C LYS A 126 -16.48 7.01 -1.67
N GLU A 127 -15.94 6.96 -2.87
CA GLU A 127 -14.83 6.07 -3.21
C GLU A 127 -13.61 6.53 -2.41
N GLU A 128 -12.95 5.59 -1.75
CA GLU A 128 -11.83 5.87 -0.85
C GLU A 128 -10.74 4.84 -1.07
N CYS A 129 -9.49 5.28 -0.99
CA CYS A 129 -8.34 4.41 -0.98
C CYS A 129 -7.52 4.67 0.28
N SER A 130 -7.11 3.59 0.93
CA SER A 130 -6.20 3.63 2.07
C SER A 130 -5.08 2.61 1.90
N ALA A 131 -3.99 2.85 2.62
CA ALA A 131 -2.84 1.98 2.67
C ALA A 131 -2.62 1.52 4.11
N TRP A 132 -2.31 0.24 4.27
CA TRP A 132 -1.95 -0.37 5.54
C TRP A 132 -0.72 -1.25 5.32
N GLY A 133 0.13 -1.34 6.31
CA GLY A 133 1.30 -2.19 6.22
C GLY A 133 1.86 -2.48 7.59
N THR A 134 2.75 -3.45 7.63
CA THR A 134 3.40 -3.90 8.86
C THR A 134 4.84 -4.29 8.58
N VAL A 135 5.72 -3.96 9.53
CA VAL A 135 7.10 -4.43 9.53
C VAL A 135 7.11 -5.91 9.90
N SER A 136 8.05 -6.68 9.37
CA SER A 136 8.26 -8.08 9.72
C SER A 136 8.29 -8.27 11.23
N TYR A 137 7.56 -9.27 11.70
CA TYR A 137 7.47 -9.61 13.11
C TYR A 137 7.40 -11.11 13.32
N THR A 138 7.77 -11.54 14.53
CA THR A 138 7.50 -12.89 15.01
C THR A 138 6.32 -12.86 15.98
N SER A 139 5.38 -13.80 15.80
CA SER A 139 4.28 -14.01 16.75
C SER A 139 4.21 -15.47 17.17
N GLU A 140 3.75 -15.69 18.40
CA GLU A 140 3.43 -17.01 18.91
C GLU A 140 1.92 -17.24 18.74
N ILE A 141 1.55 -18.23 17.93
CA ILE A 141 0.17 -18.66 17.72
C ILE A 141 0.14 -20.15 18.01
N ASP A 142 -0.68 -20.57 18.98
CA ASP A 142 -0.83 -21.97 19.39
C ASP A 142 0.52 -22.67 19.69
N PHE A 143 1.39 -22.01 20.46
CA PHE A 143 2.74 -22.48 20.81
C PHE A 143 3.69 -22.69 19.62
N ARG A 144 3.39 -22.05 18.47
CA ARG A 144 4.26 -22.04 17.29
C ARG A 144 4.71 -20.61 16.99
N TYR A 145 6.01 -20.42 16.89
CA TYR A 145 6.59 -19.16 16.42
C TYR A 145 6.48 -19.08 14.90
N GLN A 146 5.78 -18.05 14.42
CA GLN A 146 5.64 -17.75 13.00
C GLN A 146 6.24 -16.39 12.71
N LYS A 147 7.12 -16.35 11.71
CA LYS A 147 7.68 -15.12 11.18
C LYS A 147 6.80 -14.64 10.04
N HIS A 148 6.38 -13.39 10.13
CA HIS A 148 5.64 -12.68 9.09
C HIS A 148 6.59 -11.69 8.39
N PRO A 149 6.59 -11.62 7.05
CA PRO A 149 7.44 -10.69 6.30
C PRO A 149 6.92 -9.25 6.38
N ASP A 150 7.72 -8.32 5.87
CA ASP A 150 7.26 -6.95 5.63
C ASP A 150 6.13 -6.97 4.58
N TYR A 151 5.02 -6.28 4.85
CA TYR A 151 3.81 -6.36 4.04
C TYR A 151 3.15 -5.00 3.84
N LEU A 152 2.65 -4.75 2.64
CA LEU A 152 1.88 -3.55 2.28
C LEU A 152 0.59 -3.94 1.56
N SER A 153 -0.54 -3.38 1.97
CA SER A 153 -1.84 -3.56 1.33
C SER A 153 -2.49 -2.23 1.08
N PHE A 154 -3.17 -2.15 -0.05
CA PHE A 154 -4.11 -1.08 -0.36
C PHE A 154 -5.53 -1.59 -0.20
N TYR A 155 -6.41 -0.74 0.31
CA TYR A 155 -7.85 -1.00 0.38
C TYR A 155 -8.56 0.03 -0.48
N LEU A 156 -9.32 -0.43 -1.46
CA LEU A 156 -10.08 0.42 -2.37
C LEU A 156 -11.57 0.14 -2.20
N LEU A 157 -12.28 1.13 -1.67
CA LEU A 157 -13.73 1.15 -1.63
C LEU A 157 -14.25 1.83 -2.89
N MET A 158 -15.14 1.16 -3.61
CA MET A 158 -15.71 1.66 -4.86
C MET A 158 -17.22 1.50 -4.93
N LYS A 159 -17.82 2.18 -5.91
CA LYS A 159 -19.25 2.04 -6.19
C LYS A 159 -19.64 0.60 -6.49
N PRO A 160 -20.77 0.09 -5.95
CA PRO A 160 -21.25 -1.26 -6.24
C PRO A 160 -21.38 -1.56 -7.74
N GLU A 161 -21.82 -0.59 -8.55
CA GLU A 161 -21.97 -0.78 -10.00
C GLU A 161 -20.62 -0.95 -10.70
N THR A 162 -19.61 -0.17 -10.27
CA THR A 162 -18.22 -0.31 -10.74
C THR A 162 -17.64 -1.66 -10.33
N PHE A 163 -17.86 -2.07 -9.07
CA PHE A 163 -17.41 -3.36 -8.57
C PHE A 163 -18.00 -4.52 -9.36
N VAL A 164 -19.32 -4.53 -9.61
CA VAL A 164 -19.98 -5.58 -10.39
C VAL A 164 -19.40 -5.67 -11.81
N ARG A 165 -19.14 -4.52 -12.45
CA ARG A 165 -18.50 -4.49 -13.77
C ARG A 165 -17.11 -5.12 -13.74
N TYR A 166 -16.27 -4.77 -12.77
CA TYR A 166 -14.93 -5.33 -12.64
C TYR A 166 -14.94 -6.82 -12.28
N ALA A 167 -15.81 -7.24 -11.38
CA ALA A 167 -15.99 -8.66 -11.04
C ALA A 167 -16.42 -9.47 -12.27
N ALA A 168 -17.30 -8.93 -13.13
CA ALA A 168 -17.70 -9.58 -14.37
C ALA A 168 -16.53 -9.72 -15.36
N LEU A 169 -15.71 -8.68 -15.55
CA LEU A 169 -14.53 -8.73 -16.42
C LEU A 169 -13.52 -9.79 -15.94
N ILE A 170 -13.29 -9.88 -14.62
CA ILE A 170 -12.41 -10.90 -14.03
C ILE A 170 -13.00 -12.30 -14.25
N ALA A 171 -14.29 -12.49 -13.95
CA ALA A 171 -14.96 -13.78 -14.09
C ALA A 171 -14.96 -14.31 -15.54
N GLN A 172 -15.08 -13.40 -16.51
CA GLN A 172 -15.02 -13.70 -17.94
C GLN A 172 -13.59 -13.86 -18.47
N ARG A 173 -12.56 -13.67 -17.62
CA ARG A 173 -11.14 -13.67 -18.02
C ARG A 173 -10.84 -12.66 -19.13
N ALA A 174 -11.54 -11.52 -19.13
CA ALA A 174 -11.43 -10.46 -20.13
C ALA A 174 -10.38 -9.40 -19.79
N VAL A 175 -9.54 -9.65 -18.77
CA VAL A 175 -8.52 -8.72 -18.27
C VAL A 175 -7.13 -9.28 -18.56
N SER A 176 -6.32 -8.53 -19.30
CA SER A 176 -4.92 -8.88 -19.60
C SER A 176 -3.95 -8.24 -18.60
N GLU A 177 -4.32 -7.09 -18.05
CA GLU A 177 -3.51 -6.32 -17.11
C GLU A 177 -4.42 -5.53 -16.16
N ALA A 178 -4.04 -5.42 -14.89
CA ALA A 178 -4.64 -4.44 -13.99
C ALA A 178 -3.56 -3.64 -13.28
N VAL A 179 -3.78 -2.34 -13.16
CA VAL A 179 -2.81 -1.40 -12.58
C VAL A 179 -3.50 -0.54 -11.53
N LEU A 180 -2.87 -0.45 -10.37
CA LEU A 180 -3.19 0.52 -9.33
C LEU A 180 -2.16 1.65 -9.39
N ARG A 181 -2.62 2.88 -9.64
CA ARG A 181 -1.85 4.11 -9.50
C ARG A 181 -2.30 4.81 -8.22
N VAL A 182 -1.36 5.11 -7.33
CA VAL A 182 -1.60 5.84 -6.08
C VAL A 182 -0.73 7.09 -6.04
N GLY A 183 -1.23 8.20 -5.49
CA GLY A 183 -0.49 9.45 -5.35
C GLY A 183 -0.72 10.06 -3.98
N SER A 184 0.32 10.75 -3.47
CA SER A 184 0.33 11.36 -2.14
C SER A 184 -0.19 10.38 -1.06
N VAL A 185 0.51 9.25 -0.94
CA VAL A 185 0.22 8.20 0.04
C VAL A 185 0.84 8.62 1.38
N GLU A 186 0.03 8.77 2.42
CA GLU A 186 0.55 9.01 3.76
C GLU A 186 1.45 7.84 4.18
N GLY A 187 2.55 8.13 4.88
CA GLY A 187 3.53 7.12 5.25
C GLY A 187 4.56 6.79 4.17
N PHE A 188 4.45 7.32 2.95
CA PHE A 188 5.48 7.15 1.92
C PHE A 188 6.47 8.31 1.93
N TYR A 189 7.75 7.96 1.93
CA TYR A 189 8.85 8.92 1.94
C TYR A 189 9.90 8.52 0.91
N SER A 190 10.61 9.50 0.39
CA SER A 190 11.73 9.28 -0.52
C SER A 190 12.80 10.31 -0.23
N GLU A 191 14.02 10.04 -0.66
CA GLU A 191 15.03 11.10 -0.79
C GLU A 191 14.57 12.16 -1.80
N TRP A 192 15.12 13.36 -1.68
CA TRP A 192 14.90 14.39 -2.67
C TRP A 192 15.45 13.97 -4.03
N SER A 193 14.66 14.20 -5.08
CA SER A 193 15.14 14.11 -6.45
C SER A 193 14.61 15.30 -7.26
N PRO A 194 15.36 15.77 -8.28
CA PRO A 194 14.88 16.82 -9.17
C PRO A 194 13.71 16.36 -10.08
N GLY A 195 13.45 15.05 -10.16
CA GLY A 195 12.38 14.48 -10.97
C GLY A 195 11.13 14.13 -10.16
N ILE A 196 10.07 13.74 -10.88
CA ILE A 196 8.83 13.20 -10.30
C ILE A 196 8.88 11.69 -10.10
N SER A 197 10.06 11.09 -10.22
CA SER A 197 10.32 9.65 -10.15
C SER A 197 11.29 9.36 -9.01
N THR A 198 11.12 8.21 -8.35
CA THR A 198 12.07 7.71 -7.36
C THR A 198 12.34 6.23 -7.54
N THR A 199 13.57 5.82 -7.26
CA THR A 199 13.98 4.42 -7.23
C THR A 199 13.79 3.79 -5.85
N LYS A 200 13.56 4.61 -4.80
CA LYS A 200 13.48 4.14 -3.42
C LYS A 200 12.37 4.86 -2.64
N VAL A 201 11.49 4.07 -2.02
CA VAL A 201 10.47 4.56 -1.10
C VAL A 201 10.66 3.90 0.27
N LYS A 202 10.68 4.72 1.33
CA LYS A 202 10.61 4.28 2.73
C LYS A 202 9.18 4.43 3.24
N ILE A 203 8.73 3.42 3.97
CA ILE A 203 7.35 3.29 4.45
C ILE A 203 7.33 3.40 5.97
N LEU A 204 6.55 4.38 6.46
CA LEU A 204 6.26 4.57 7.88
C LEU A 204 4.86 4.01 8.18
N THR A 205 4.80 2.87 8.85
CA THR A 205 3.57 2.15 9.20
C THR A 205 2.72 2.93 10.21
N HIS A 206 1.44 2.56 10.26
CA HIS A 206 0.45 3.16 11.16
C HIS A 206 0.78 2.94 12.65
N GLY A 207 1.42 1.82 12.98
CA GLY A 207 1.68 1.43 14.36
C GLY A 207 2.83 2.19 15.01
N LYS A 208 3.11 1.86 16.28
CA LYS A 208 4.12 2.52 17.12
C LYS A 208 5.49 1.85 17.05
N GLU A 209 5.60 0.72 16.36
CA GLU A 209 6.84 -0.05 16.22
C GLU A 209 7.96 0.78 15.60
N GLN A 210 7.63 1.63 14.63
CA GLN A 210 8.55 2.59 14.01
C GLN A 210 8.46 3.94 14.72
N GLU A 211 8.90 4.01 15.96
CA GLU A 211 8.87 5.23 16.75
C GLU A 211 9.83 6.28 16.17
N VAL A 212 9.32 7.49 15.93
CA VAL A 212 10.12 8.64 15.46
C VAL A 212 10.37 9.55 16.65
N GLN A 213 11.63 9.86 16.94
CA GLN A 213 12.00 10.81 17.98
C GLN A 213 11.67 12.23 17.48
N VAL A 214 10.48 12.72 17.84
CA VAL A 214 10.00 14.06 17.50
C VAL A 214 10.27 15.01 18.67
N PRO A 215 10.99 16.13 18.47
CA PRO A 215 11.24 17.10 19.53
C PRO A 215 9.95 17.81 19.96
N GLU A 216 9.90 18.24 21.23
CA GLU A 216 8.79 19.03 21.75
C GLU A 216 8.65 20.35 20.97
N GLY A 217 7.43 20.66 20.52
CA GLY A 217 7.16 21.86 19.71
C GLY A 217 7.46 21.73 18.21
N ALA A 218 7.66 20.52 17.68
CA ALA A 218 7.75 20.32 16.24
C ALA A 218 6.46 20.77 15.51
N ASP A 219 6.62 21.57 14.45
CA ASP A 219 5.50 22.10 13.65
C ASP A 219 4.72 21.01 12.88
N ASN A 220 5.35 19.86 12.64
CA ASN A 220 4.80 18.78 11.83
C ASN A 220 4.91 17.43 12.54
N VAL A 221 3.88 16.61 12.37
CA VAL A 221 3.86 15.22 12.82
C VAL A 221 4.16 14.32 11.63
N PRO A 222 5.11 13.36 11.75
CA PRO A 222 5.34 12.36 10.72
C PRO A 222 4.05 11.67 10.27
N LEU A 223 3.74 11.80 8.98
CA LEU A 223 2.62 11.10 8.33
C LEU A 223 2.90 9.61 8.30
N ARG A 224 1.96 8.81 8.79
CA ARG A 224 2.03 7.35 8.81
C ARG A 224 1.07 6.76 7.79
N LEU A 225 1.27 5.50 7.42
CA LEU A 225 0.36 4.77 6.53
C LEU A 225 -1.09 4.95 6.97
N GLY A 226 -1.92 5.29 5.99
CA GLY A 226 -3.31 5.62 6.20
C GLY A 226 -3.94 6.06 4.89
N LYS A 227 -4.12 7.36 4.73
CA LYS A 227 -4.86 7.89 3.58
C LYS A 227 -4.05 7.86 2.29
N VAL A 228 -4.73 7.56 1.18
CA VAL A 228 -4.21 7.75 -0.18
C VAL A 228 -5.00 8.89 -0.82
N ALA A 229 -4.34 10.00 -1.16
CA ALA A 229 -5.06 11.18 -1.68
C ALA A 229 -5.56 10.99 -3.12
N GLU A 230 -4.79 10.29 -3.95
CA GLU A 230 -5.15 9.96 -5.32
C GLU A 230 -5.05 8.46 -5.54
N ALA A 231 -6.12 7.84 -6.05
CA ALA A 231 -6.09 6.45 -6.45
C ALA A 231 -6.82 6.27 -7.78
N GLN A 232 -6.22 5.48 -8.66
CA GLN A 232 -6.82 5.07 -9.91
C GLN A 232 -6.53 3.58 -10.09
N PHE A 233 -7.59 2.81 -10.30
CA PHE A 233 -7.49 1.40 -10.63
C PHE A 233 -8.03 1.16 -12.04
N SER A 234 -7.19 0.61 -12.91
CA SER A 234 -7.52 0.31 -14.30
C SER A 234 -7.38 -1.18 -14.60
N MET A 235 -8.25 -1.68 -15.46
CA MET A 235 -8.18 -3.02 -16.05
C MET A 235 -8.10 -2.85 -17.56
N ASN A 236 -7.02 -3.36 -18.15
CA ASN A 236 -6.75 -3.27 -19.57
C ASN A 236 -6.90 -4.65 -20.22
N CYS A 237 -7.37 -4.66 -21.46
CA CYS A 237 -7.35 -5.81 -22.35
C CYS A 237 -6.38 -5.49 -23.49
N HIS A 238 -5.46 -6.40 -23.78
CA HIS A 238 -4.60 -6.30 -24.95
C HIS A 238 -5.23 -7.09 -26.09
N MET A 239 -5.53 -6.41 -27.18
CA MET A 239 -5.93 -7.03 -28.44
C MET A 239 -4.82 -6.74 -29.45
N ASP A 240 -4.25 -7.80 -30.02
CA ASP A 240 -3.37 -7.65 -31.16
C ASP A 240 -4.24 -7.20 -32.33
N LEU A 241 -4.04 -5.96 -32.78
CA LEU A 241 -4.66 -5.47 -34.00
C LEU A 241 -3.78 -5.96 -35.15
N GLU A 242 -4.29 -6.92 -35.93
CA GLU A 242 -3.62 -7.35 -37.16
C GLU A 242 -3.44 -6.13 -38.07
N THR A 243 -2.19 -5.76 -38.34
CA THR A 243 -1.86 -4.84 -39.43
C THR A 243 -1.94 -5.61 -40.74
N GLU A 244 -3.14 -5.75 -41.30
CA GLU A 244 -3.31 -5.94 -42.75
C GLU A 244 -2.95 -4.62 -43.46
N GLY A 245 -2.09 -4.53 -44.47
CA GLY A 245 -1.23 -5.48 -45.13
C GLY A 245 -0.28 -4.69 -46.05
N ASP A 246 0.84 -5.30 -46.40
CA ASP A 246 1.64 -4.85 -47.55
C ASP A 246 0.74 -4.89 -48.79
N PHE A 247 0.40 -3.71 -49.32
CA PHE A 247 -0.19 -3.61 -50.65
C PHE A 247 0.92 -3.85 -51.70
N PRO A 248 0.64 -4.67 -52.74
CA PRO A 248 1.61 -5.06 -53.76
C PRO A 248 2.09 -3.88 -54.64
#